data_AF-A0A7V4ZYG2-F1
#
_entry.id   AF-A0A7V4ZYG2-F1
#
_cell.length_a   1.000
_cell.length_b   1.000
_cell.length_c   1.000
_cell.angle_alpha   90.00
_cell.angle_beta   90.00
_cell.angle_gamma   90.00
#
_symmetry.space_group_name_H-M   'P 1'
#
loop_
_entity.id
_entity.type
_entity.pdbx_description
1 polymer ?
#
loop_
_entity_poly.entity_id
_entity_poly.type
_entity_poly.pdbx_seq_one_letter_code
_entity_poly.pdbx_strand_id
1 'polypeptide(L)'
;MKGSRRIIPELEYLRTLPLRSDRVIGRHKYPHYAVFVPFLSVEGATHWLFEKRSVTIRQGGEICFPGGAVEVENGENPEEAARRETSEELGIPVEAVEMEGYLGHLFTRWGALIDVFYGTLAPLHNTAPQGDKSAGEEPARQVDGSLPLDLHPKKDEVDVVFTVPISFFQTTKPEVHLFRQVIQPRFKDSRGKLHDLPWKQLGLPPRYGRSFSFHTYPVYFYRYQGETIWGITADIINEFLELLNFPQSAVHYQIGGNQS
;
A
#
# COMPACT_ATOMS: atom_id res chain seq x y z
N MET A 1 55.66 0.95 -6.86
CA MET A 1 55.42 0.41 -5.51
C MET A 1 53.92 0.48 -5.22
N LYS A 2 53.20 -0.65 -5.26
CA LYS A 2 51.81 -0.70 -4.77
C LYS A 2 51.89 -0.61 -3.24
N GLY A 3 51.45 0.52 -2.67
CA GLY A 3 51.40 0.69 -1.22
C GLY A 3 50.64 -0.47 -0.57
N SER A 4 51.22 -1.06 0.47
CA SER A 4 50.58 -2.12 1.26
C SER A 4 49.17 -1.67 1.62
N ARG A 5 48.17 -2.38 1.11
CA ARG A 5 46.76 -2.03 1.32
C ARG A 5 46.50 -2.17 2.81
N ARG A 6 46.21 -1.07 3.51
CA ARG A 6 45.85 -1.12 4.94
C ARG A 6 44.70 -2.10 5.10
N ILE A 7 44.90 -3.13 5.92
CA ILE A 7 43.87 -4.09 6.28
C ILE A 7 42.90 -3.36 7.21
N ILE A 8 41.63 -3.30 6.83
CA ILE A 8 40.54 -2.73 7.63
C ILE A 8 39.54 -3.88 7.81
N PRO A 9 39.54 -4.59 8.94
CA PRO A 9 38.77 -5.82 9.13
C PRO A 9 37.27 -5.68 8.83
N GLU A 10 36.67 -4.56 9.24
CA GLU A 10 35.26 -4.25 8.97
C GLU A 10 35.00 -4.16 7.47
N LEU A 11 35.93 -3.57 6.72
CA LEU A 11 35.82 -3.44 5.28
C LEU A 11 36.07 -4.78 4.56
N GLU A 12 36.85 -5.69 5.12
CA GLU A 12 36.98 -7.05 4.57
C GLU A 12 35.66 -7.82 4.68
N TYR A 13 34.96 -7.71 5.82
CA TYR A 13 33.61 -8.27 5.94
C TYR A 13 32.64 -7.60 4.95
N LEU A 14 32.60 -6.27 4.89
CA LEU A 14 31.68 -5.57 3.98
C LEU A 14 31.95 -5.87 2.49
N ARG A 15 33.17 -6.29 2.13
CA ARG A 15 33.50 -6.73 0.76
C ARG A 15 32.96 -8.12 0.42
N THR A 16 32.54 -8.92 1.41
CA THR A 16 31.84 -10.19 1.14
C THR A 16 30.38 -9.96 0.75
N LEU A 17 29.85 -8.77 1.08
CA LEU A 17 28.51 -8.37 0.69
C LEU A 17 28.48 -8.02 -0.81
N PRO A 18 27.35 -8.26 -1.49
CA PRO A 18 27.20 -7.88 -2.89
C PRO A 18 27.36 -6.37 -3.08
N LEU A 19 28.03 -5.97 -4.17
CA LEU A 19 28.26 -4.55 -4.52
C LEU A 19 26.96 -3.75 -4.73
N ARG A 20 25.89 -4.45 -5.14
CA ARG A 20 24.52 -3.94 -5.20
C ARG A 20 23.60 -4.98 -4.57
N SER A 21 22.87 -4.56 -3.54
CA SER A 21 21.80 -5.35 -2.93
C SER A 21 20.49 -4.59 -3.02
N ASP A 22 19.39 -5.33 -3.00
CA ASP A 22 18.02 -4.88 -2.70
C ASP A 22 17.80 -4.40 -1.26
N ARG A 23 18.84 -4.49 -0.40
CA ARG A 23 18.79 -4.05 1.01
C ARG A 23 18.30 -2.61 1.15
N VAL A 24 17.15 -2.45 1.78
CA VAL A 24 16.62 -1.18 2.25
C VAL A 24 17.16 -0.86 3.66
N ILE A 25 17.94 0.22 3.79
CA ILE A 25 18.50 0.64 5.08
C ILE A 25 17.37 1.04 6.04
N GLY A 26 17.37 0.43 7.23
CA GLY A 26 16.34 0.72 8.24
C GLY A 26 15.00 0.07 7.97
N ARG A 27 14.91 -0.89 7.03
CA ARG A 27 13.69 -1.66 6.71
C ARG A 27 12.91 -2.14 7.95
N HIS A 28 13.60 -2.67 8.95
CA HIS A 28 13.02 -3.16 10.21
C HIS A 28 12.32 -2.08 11.07
N LYS A 29 12.56 -0.79 10.78
CA LYS A 29 11.95 0.32 11.53
C LYS A 29 10.59 0.71 10.99
N TYR A 30 10.24 0.23 9.80
CA TYR A 30 9.06 0.66 9.09
C TYR A 30 8.13 -0.53 8.82
N PRO A 31 6.80 -0.29 8.89
CA PRO A 31 5.82 -1.29 8.47
C PRO A 31 6.05 -1.74 7.03
N HIS A 32 5.74 -3.00 6.75
CA HIS A 32 5.79 -3.58 5.42
C HIS A 32 4.48 -4.26 5.13
N TYR A 33 3.90 -3.89 4.00
CA TYR A 33 2.66 -4.42 3.50
C TYR A 33 2.87 -5.01 2.12
N ALA A 34 1.97 -5.90 1.72
CA ALA A 34 1.86 -6.35 0.36
C ALA A 34 0.41 -6.24 -0.09
N VAL A 35 0.23 -5.76 -1.32
CA VAL A 35 -1.08 -5.48 -1.92
C VAL A 35 -1.19 -6.25 -3.23
N PHE A 36 -2.37 -6.79 -3.49
CA PHE A 36 -2.71 -7.42 -4.76
C PHE A 36 -3.74 -6.56 -5.50
N VAL A 37 -3.47 -6.24 -6.77
CA VAL A 37 -4.39 -5.52 -7.66
C VAL A 37 -5.08 -6.53 -8.58
N PRO A 38 -6.35 -6.89 -8.31
CA PRO A 38 -7.04 -7.94 -9.04
C PRO A 38 -7.67 -7.36 -10.30
N PHE A 39 -7.30 -7.91 -11.46
CA PHE A 39 -7.92 -7.66 -12.75
C PHE A 39 -9.07 -8.63 -12.97
N LEU A 40 -10.22 -8.10 -13.39
CA LEU A 40 -11.42 -8.87 -13.68
C LEU A 40 -12.01 -8.48 -15.04
N SER A 41 -12.63 -9.45 -15.72
CA SER A 41 -13.47 -9.20 -16.88
C SER A 41 -14.93 -9.18 -16.44
N VAL A 42 -15.57 -8.01 -16.49
CA VAL A 42 -16.98 -7.82 -16.14
C VAL A 42 -17.69 -7.27 -17.38
N GLU A 43 -18.69 -8.01 -17.87
CA GLU A 43 -19.46 -7.65 -19.06
C GLU A 43 -18.60 -7.31 -20.31
N GLY A 44 -17.44 -7.96 -20.44
CA GLY A 44 -16.51 -7.75 -21.56
C GLY A 44 -15.58 -6.53 -21.41
N ALA A 45 -15.62 -5.83 -20.27
CA ALA A 45 -14.70 -4.74 -19.94
C ALA A 45 -13.76 -5.14 -18.79
N THR A 46 -12.51 -4.66 -18.84
CA THR A 46 -11.51 -4.90 -17.79
C THR A 46 -11.74 -3.95 -16.61
N HIS A 47 -11.81 -4.54 -15.42
CA HIS A 47 -12.03 -3.86 -14.15
C HIS A 47 -10.91 -4.16 -13.17
N TRP A 48 -10.76 -3.27 -12.20
CA TRP A 48 -10.08 -3.58 -10.94
C TRP A 48 -11.10 -3.85 -9.83
N LEU A 49 -10.79 -4.82 -8.97
CA LEU A 49 -11.53 -5.09 -7.74
C LEU A 49 -10.99 -4.25 -6.59
N PHE A 50 -11.91 -3.73 -5.80
CA PHE A 50 -11.65 -2.95 -4.59
C PHE A 50 -12.48 -3.48 -3.43
N GLU A 51 -11.99 -3.23 -2.23
CA GLU A 51 -12.71 -3.43 -0.99
C GLU A 51 -12.90 -2.11 -0.25
N LYS A 52 -13.97 -2.05 0.56
CA LYS A 52 -14.20 -1.01 1.54
C LYS A 52 -14.01 -1.62 2.93
N ARG A 53 -13.01 -1.11 3.65
CA ARG A 53 -12.65 -1.58 4.98
C ARG A 53 -13.81 -1.38 5.97
N SER A 54 -14.03 -2.34 6.85
CA SER A 54 -15.03 -2.24 7.93
C SER A 54 -14.76 -1.03 8.82
N VAL A 55 -15.79 -0.37 9.34
CA VAL A 55 -15.64 0.87 10.13
C VAL A 55 -14.89 0.64 11.46
N THR A 56 -14.84 -0.61 11.94
CA THR A 56 -14.26 -0.99 13.23
C THR A 56 -12.73 -1.14 13.21
N ILE A 57 -12.09 -1.12 12.05
CA ILE A 57 -10.63 -1.29 11.93
C ILE A 57 -9.91 0.06 11.73
N ARG A 58 -8.58 0.05 11.90
CA ARG A 58 -7.74 1.21 11.58
C ARG A 58 -7.89 1.54 10.09
N GLN A 59 -8.17 2.81 9.75
CA GLN A 59 -8.59 3.25 8.41
C GLN A 59 -9.94 2.67 7.94
N GLY A 60 -10.85 2.38 8.88
CA GLY A 60 -12.18 1.88 8.56
C GLY A 60 -12.98 2.84 7.67
N GLY A 61 -13.65 2.27 6.68
CA GLY A 61 -14.43 2.98 5.66
C GLY A 61 -13.63 3.46 4.44
N GLU A 62 -12.29 3.30 4.42
CA GLU A 62 -11.47 3.64 3.26
C GLU A 62 -11.55 2.54 2.17
N ILE A 63 -11.40 2.95 0.91
CA ILE A 63 -11.30 2.04 -0.23
C ILE A 63 -9.84 1.69 -0.52
N CYS A 64 -9.56 0.41 -0.62
CA CYS A 64 -8.24 -0.11 -0.97
C CYS A 64 -8.34 -1.33 -1.89
N PHE A 65 -7.17 -1.70 -2.41
CA PHE A 65 -6.94 -3.03 -2.93
C PHE A 65 -6.75 -4.01 -1.77
N PRO A 66 -7.07 -5.31 -1.94
CA PRO A 66 -6.84 -6.32 -0.92
C PRO A 66 -5.35 -6.46 -0.62
N GLY A 67 -5.04 -6.74 0.64
CA GLY A 67 -3.67 -6.87 1.11
C GLY A 67 -3.49 -6.43 2.56
N GLY A 68 -2.32 -6.73 3.10
CA GLY A 68 -2.06 -6.55 4.52
C GLY A 68 -0.59 -6.63 4.88
N ALA A 69 -0.32 -6.84 6.17
CA ALA A 69 1.03 -6.76 6.71
C ALA A 69 1.85 -8.00 6.32
N VAL A 70 3.13 -7.79 6.00
CA VAL A 70 4.06 -8.89 5.75
C VAL A 70 4.65 -9.37 7.08
N GLU A 71 4.46 -10.64 7.42
CA GLU A 71 4.96 -11.28 8.64
C GLU A 71 6.43 -11.72 8.50
N VAL A 72 7.32 -10.75 8.34
CA VAL A 72 8.76 -11.02 8.09
C VAL A 72 9.42 -11.82 9.21
N GLU A 73 8.92 -11.72 10.45
CA GLU A 73 9.44 -12.51 11.58
C GLU A 73 9.22 -14.02 11.41
N ASN A 74 8.19 -14.41 10.67
CA ASN A 74 7.87 -15.80 10.34
C ASN A 74 8.56 -16.29 9.06
N GLY A 75 9.36 -15.43 8.41
CA GLY A 75 10.00 -15.72 7.14
C GLY A 75 9.07 -15.58 5.92
N GLU A 76 7.87 -15.02 6.10
CA GLU A 76 6.91 -14.77 5.03
C GLU A 76 7.50 -13.76 4.03
N ASN A 77 7.39 -14.08 2.74
CA ASN A 77 7.75 -13.16 1.68
C ASN A 77 6.54 -12.28 1.26
N PRO A 78 6.75 -11.13 0.60
CA PRO A 78 5.65 -10.22 0.27
C PRO A 78 4.59 -10.81 -0.66
N GLU A 79 4.95 -11.71 -1.58
CA GLU A 79 3.97 -12.35 -2.47
C GLU A 79 3.05 -13.30 -1.68
N GLU A 80 3.62 -14.08 -0.76
CA GLU A 80 2.87 -14.95 0.16
C GLU A 80 1.88 -14.12 1.00
N ALA A 81 2.33 -12.99 1.55
CA ALA A 81 1.48 -12.08 2.31
C ALA A 81 0.31 -11.55 1.47
N ALA A 82 0.59 -11.05 0.25
CA ALA A 82 -0.47 -10.54 -0.62
C ALA A 82 -1.53 -11.60 -0.95
N ARG A 83 -1.11 -12.85 -1.18
CA ARG A 83 -2.01 -13.97 -1.45
C ARG A 83 -2.85 -14.35 -0.23
N ARG A 84 -2.21 -14.48 0.93
CA ARG A 84 -2.87 -14.82 2.20
C ARG A 84 -3.91 -13.77 2.58
N GLU A 85 -3.51 -12.50 2.60
CA GLU A 85 -4.40 -11.39 2.96
C GLU A 85 -5.57 -11.28 1.98
N THR A 86 -5.32 -11.36 0.67
CA THR A 86 -6.41 -11.37 -0.33
C THR A 86 -7.36 -12.56 -0.15
N SER A 87 -6.82 -13.75 0.13
CA SER A 87 -7.60 -14.95 0.39
C SER A 87 -8.49 -14.79 1.62
N GLU A 88 -7.95 -14.25 2.71
CA GLU A 88 -8.66 -14.03 3.97
C GLU A 88 -9.72 -12.93 3.84
N GLU A 89 -9.38 -11.80 3.23
CA GLU A 89 -10.26 -10.63 3.07
C GLU A 89 -11.43 -10.92 2.12
N LEU A 90 -11.18 -11.61 1.00
CA LEU A 90 -12.21 -11.93 0.00
C LEU A 90 -12.94 -13.26 0.23
N GLY A 91 -12.45 -14.10 1.15
CA GLY A 91 -13.03 -15.42 1.45
C GLY A 91 -12.90 -16.40 0.29
N ILE A 92 -11.74 -16.42 -0.36
CA ILE A 92 -11.44 -17.28 -1.52
C ILE A 92 -10.21 -18.16 -1.23
N PRO A 93 -10.04 -19.32 -1.90
CA PRO A 93 -8.81 -20.11 -1.77
C PRO A 93 -7.59 -19.30 -2.23
N VAL A 94 -6.45 -19.49 -1.56
CA VAL A 94 -5.16 -18.88 -1.92
C VAL A 94 -4.78 -19.17 -3.37
N GLU A 95 -5.12 -20.37 -3.86
CA GLU A 95 -4.85 -20.82 -5.23
C GLU A 95 -5.66 -20.07 -6.27
N ALA A 96 -6.77 -19.44 -5.88
CA ALA A 96 -7.58 -18.61 -6.78
C ALA A 96 -6.94 -17.24 -7.04
N VAL A 97 -5.94 -16.83 -6.26
CA VAL A 97 -5.19 -15.59 -6.48
C VAL A 97 -4.08 -15.87 -7.49
N GLU A 98 -4.28 -15.53 -8.76
CA GLU A 98 -3.30 -15.79 -9.83
C GLU A 98 -2.39 -14.58 -10.02
N MET A 99 -1.16 -14.63 -9.50
CA MET A 99 -0.17 -13.55 -9.69
C MET A 99 0.39 -13.59 -11.11
N GLU A 100 0.22 -12.50 -11.85
CA GLU A 100 0.74 -12.35 -13.21
C GLU A 100 1.96 -11.43 -13.25
N GLY A 101 2.13 -10.56 -12.25
CA GLY A 101 3.30 -9.72 -12.17
C GLY A 101 3.44 -8.91 -10.90
N TYR A 102 4.55 -8.17 -10.88
CA TYR A 102 4.97 -7.30 -9.78
C TYR A 102 5.18 -5.89 -10.32
N LEU A 103 4.45 -4.92 -9.78
CA LEU A 103 4.51 -3.53 -10.20
C LEU A 103 5.77 -2.86 -9.63
N GLY A 104 6.08 -3.10 -8.35
CA GLY A 104 7.20 -2.47 -7.66
C GLY A 104 6.94 -2.14 -6.20
N HIS A 105 7.91 -1.45 -5.59
CA HIS A 105 7.85 -1.02 -4.20
C HIS A 105 7.37 0.44 -4.12
N LEU A 106 6.27 0.66 -3.42
CA LEU A 106 5.79 1.98 -3.05
C LEU A 106 6.30 2.36 -1.65
N PHE A 107 7.06 3.45 -1.57
CA PHE A 107 7.45 4.05 -0.29
C PHE A 107 6.46 5.14 0.09
N THR A 108 5.69 4.88 1.14
CA THR A 108 4.72 5.87 1.64
C THR A 108 5.44 7.04 2.32
N ARG A 109 4.78 8.20 2.38
CA ARG A 109 5.32 9.43 2.99
C ARG A 109 5.58 9.33 4.50
N TRP A 110 4.97 8.36 5.16
CA TRP A 110 5.14 8.05 6.59
C TRP A 110 6.11 6.89 6.83
N GLY A 111 6.71 6.36 5.77
CA GLY A 111 7.85 5.43 5.83
C GLY A 111 7.50 3.96 5.63
N ALA A 112 6.22 3.58 5.55
CA ALA A 112 5.84 2.21 5.21
C ALA A 112 6.28 1.83 3.79
N LEU A 113 6.70 0.58 3.63
CA LEU A 113 7.01 -0.07 2.36
C LEU A 113 5.81 -0.91 1.93
N ILE A 114 5.39 -0.79 0.68
CA ILE A 114 4.29 -1.58 0.12
C ILE A 114 4.77 -2.24 -1.17
N ASP A 115 4.75 -3.57 -1.20
CA ASP A 115 4.99 -4.35 -2.41
C ASP A 115 3.66 -4.53 -3.16
N VAL A 116 3.63 -4.17 -4.44
CA VAL A 116 2.39 -4.17 -5.23
C VAL A 116 2.47 -5.26 -6.30
N PHE A 117 1.63 -6.26 -6.17
CA PHE A 117 1.45 -7.34 -7.13
C PHE A 117 0.15 -7.16 -7.91
N TYR A 118 0.05 -7.82 -9.06
CA TYR A 118 -1.16 -7.80 -9.86
C TYR A 118 -1.36 -9.11 -10.60
N GLY A 119 -2.60 -9.35 -11.00
CA GLY A 119 -2.98 -10.51 -11.78
C GLY A 119 -4.49 -10.70 -11.74
N THR A 120 -4.94 -11.93 -11.89
CA THR A 120 -6.36 -12.26 -12.02
C THR A 120 -6.83 -13.11 -10.84
N LEU A 121 -8.15 -13.22 -10.70
CA LEU A 121 -8.77 -14.17 -9.78
C LEU A 121 -9.37 -15.30 -10.60
N ALA A 122 -8.94 -16.53 -10.34
CA ALA A 122 -9.45 -17.71 -11.02
C ALA A 122 -10.96 -17.87 -10.76
N PRO A 123 -11.75 -18.34 -11.74
CA PRO A 123 -13.14 -18.70 -11.50
C PRO A 123 -13.23 -19.74 -10.39
N LEU A 124 -13.96 -19.41 -9.31
CA LEU A 124 -14.22 -20.35 -8.24
C LEU A 124 -15.16 -21.43 -8.77
N HIS A 125 -14.62 -22.60 -9.07
CA HIS A 125 -15.45 -23.77 -9.33
C HIS A 125 -16.23 -24.06 -8.05
N ASN A 126 -17.55 -24.03 -8.16
CA ASN A 126 -18.48 -24.30 -7.07
C ASN A 126 -18.36 -25.76 -6.62
N THR A 127 -17.35 -26.08 -5.81
CA THR A 127 -17.31 -27.31 -5.02
C THR A 127 -18.13 -27.06 -3.78
N ALA A 128 -19.46 -27.09 -3.94
CA ALA A 128 -20.39 -27.04 -2.81
C ALA A 128 -19.92 -28.05 -1.74
N PRO A 129 -19.63 -27.63 -0.50
CA PRO A 129 -19.48 -28.57 0.59
C PRO A 129 -20.88 -29.15 0.88
N GLN A 130 -21.09 -30.42 0.55
CA GLN A 130 -22.14 -31.18 1.24
C GLN A 130 -21.65 -31.42 2.67
N GLY A 131 -21.96 -30.48 3.57
CA GLY A 131 -21.51 -30.55 4.96
C GLY A 131 -22.19 -29.54 5.84
N ASP A 132 -23.30 -29.98 6.44
CA ASP A 132 -24.00 -29.48 7.64
C ASP A 132 -24.23 -27.97 7.81
N LYS A 133 -25.51 -27.58 7.67
CA LYS A 133 -26.03 -26.26 8.05
C LYS A 133 -26.01 -26.13 9.58
N SER A 134 -24.91 -25.64 10.13
CA SER A 134 -24.93 -24.98 11.43
C SER A 134 -25.11 -23.47 11.22
N ALA A 135 -26.01 -22.90 12.02
CA ALA A 135 -26.66 -21.63 11.76
C ALA A 135 -25.81 -20.43 12.19
N GLY A 136 -25.88 -19.38 11.37
CA GLY A 136 -25.80 -18.00 11.84
C GLY A 136 -24.61 -17.21 11.31
N GLU A 137 -24.59 -16.89 10.02
CA GLU A 137 -23.89 -15.70 9.51
C GLU A 137 -24.46 -15.37 8.12
N GLU A 138 -25.15 -14.23 7.99
CA GLU A 138 -25.59 -13.72 6.68
C GLU A 138 -24.35 -13.18 5.93
N PRO A 139 -24.21 -13.35 4.60
CA PRO A 139 -23.07 -12.82 3.83
C PRO A 139 -23.06 -11.28 3.76
N ALA A 140 -21.89 -10.70 3.45
CA ALA A 140 -21.74 -9.26 3.21
C ALA A 140 -22.45 -8.85 1.90
N ARG A 141 -22.91 -7.60 1.81
CA ARG A 141 -23.69 -7.12 0.65
C ARG A 141 -22.77 -6.95 -0.56
N GLN A 142 -22.93 -7.80 -1.59
CA GLN A 142 -22.46 -7.48 -2.93
C GLN A 142 -23.30 -6.30 -3.44
N VAL A 143 -22.65 -5.15 -3.67
CA VAL A 143 -23.37 -3.93 -4.10
C VAL A 143 -23.70 -3.95 -5.58
N ASP A 144 -23.00 -4.80 -6.36
CA ASP A 144 -23.27 -4.99 -7.79
C ASP A 144 -23.46 -6.48 -8.10
N GLY A 145 -24.62 -6.83 -8.65
CA GLY A 145 -25.00 -8.22 -9.00
C GLY A 145 -24.26 -8.78 -10.21
N SER A 146 -23.13 -8.19 -10.59
CA SER A 146 -22.35 -8.43 -11.81
C SER A 146 -20.97 -9.03 -11.55
N LEU A 147 -20.56 -9.20 -10.28
CA LEU A 147 -19.26 -9.79 -9.96
C LEU A 147 -19.21 -11.24 -10.50
N PRO A 148 -18.24 -11.58 -11.36
CA PRO A 148 -18.14 -12.92 -11.97
C PRO A 148 -17.62 -13.99 -10.98
N LEU A 149 -17.57 -13.69 -9.68
CA LEU A 149 -16.92 -14.50 -8.64
C LEU A 149 -17.81 -14.58 -7.40
N ASP A 150 -17.89 -15.79 -6.82
CA ASP A 150 -18.58 -16.04 -5.57
C ASP A 150 -17.68 -15.70 -4.38
N LEU A 151 -17.73 -14.44 -3.93
CA LEU A 151 -16.88 -13.92 -2.85
C LEU A 151 -17.59 -14.00 -1.51
N HIS A 152 -16.85 -14.32 -0.45
CA HIS A 152 -17.34 -14.36 0.93
C HIS A 152 -16.50 -13.46 1.84
N PRO A 153 -16.60 -12.12 1.70
CA PRO A 153 -15.72 -11.22 2.43
C PRO A 153 -15.89 -11.34 3.94
N LYS A 154 -14.77 -11.32 4.66
CA LYS A 154 -14.77 -11.41 6.12
C LYS A 154 -15.27 -10.10 6.71
N LYS A 155 -16.49 -10.12 7.27
CA LYS A 155 -17.21 -8.92 7.75
C LYS A 155 -16.49 -8.09 8.80
N ASP A 156 -15.62 -8.72 9.59
CA ASP A 156 -14.83 -8.01 10.60
C ASP A 156 -13.80 -7.06 9.98
N GLU A 157 -13.43 -7.31 8.72
CA GLU A 157 -12.38 -6.59 8.00
C GLU A 157 -12.90 -5.86 6.75
N VAL A 158 -13.86 -6.46 6.03
CA VAL A 158 -14.39 -5.95 4.75
C VAL A 158 -15.91 -5.77 4.82
N ASP A 159 -16.37 -4.54 4.56
CA ASP A 159 -17.80 -4.20 4.53
C ASP A 159 -18.41 -4.51 3.17
N VAL A 160 -17.73 -4.09 2.09
CA VAL A 160 -18.20 -4.22 0.71
C VAL A 160 -17.02 -4.50 -0.23
N VAL A 161 -17.25 -5.35 -1.22
CA VAL A 161 -16.38 -5.54 -2.38
C VAL A 161 -17.12 -5.05 -3.64
N PHE A 162 -16.39 -4.35 -4.52
CA PHE A 162 -16.93 -3.82 -5.77
C PHE A 162 -15.83 -3.70 -6.82
N THR A 163 -16.23 -3.45 -8.07
CA THR A 163 -15.29 -3.27 -9.18
C THR A 163 -15.44 -1.90 -9.82
N VAL A 164 -14.35 -1.42 -10.42
CA VAL A 164 -14.35 -0.17 -11.20
C VAL A 164 -13.69 -0.45 -12.55
N PRO A 165 -14.32 -0.09 -13.68
CA PRO A 165 -13.72 -0.30 -14.99
C PRO A 165 -12.44 0.54 -15.12
N ILE A 166 -11.37 -0.04 -15.68
CA ILE A 166 -10.12 0.70 -15.88
C ILE A 166 -10.34 1.93 -16.76
N SER A 167 -11.27 1.85 -17.72
CA SER A 167 -11.67 2.97 -18.59
C SER A 167 -12.21 4.18 -17.82
N PHE A 168 -12.81 3.99 -16.64
CA PHE A 168 -13.19 5.11 -15.78
C PHE A 168 -11.96 5.92 -15.37
N PHE A 169 -10.90 5.27 -14.90
CA PHE A 169 -9.67 5.96 -14.48
C PHE A 169 -8.89 6.55 -15.67
N GLN A 170 -8.93 5.90 -16.83
CA GLN A 170 -8.30 6.42 -18.05
C GLN A 170 -8.94 7.73 -18.55
N THR A 171 -10.24 7.89 -18.35
CA THR A 171 -11.02 9.01 -18.89
C THR A 171 -11.38 10.06 -17.85
N THR A 172 -11.31 9.71 -16.56
CA THR A 172 -11.66 10.62 -15.46
C THR A 172 -10.40 11.29 -14.94
N LYS A 173 -10.41 12.63 -14.94
CA LYS A 173 -9.38 13.41 -14.27
C LYS A 173 -9.63 13.42 -12.76
N PRO A 174 -8.67 13.03 -11.90
CA PRO A 174 -8.86 13.09 -10.46
C PRO A 174 -8.96 14.53 -9.94
N GLU A 175 -9.70 14.71 -8.86
CA GLU A 175 -9.57 15.88 -7.99
C GLU A 175 -8.21 15.78 -7.27
N VAL A 176 -7.45 16.88 -7.19
CA VAL A 176 -6.11 16.87 -6.59
C VAL A 176 -5.97 17.97 -5.55
N HIS A 177 -5.55 17.58 -4.34
CA HIS A 177 -5.24 18.52 -3.26
C HIS A 177 -3.79 18.39 -2.83
N LEU A 178 -3.17 19.53 -2.50
CA LEU A 178 -1.78 19.56 -2.04
C LEU A 178 -1.72 19.41 -0.51
N PHE A 179 -1.14 18.31 -0.04
CA PHE A 179 -0.95 18.04 1.38
C PHE A 179 0.42 18.51 1.83
N ARG A 180 0.48 19.19 2.98
CA ARG A 180 1.73 19.69 3.56
C ARG A 180 2.15 18.79 4.72
N GLN A 181 3.25 18.05 4.54
CA GLN A 181 3.86 17.28 5.63
C GLN A 181 4.71 18.19 6.51
N VAL A 182 4.48 18.15 7.82
CA VAL A 182 5.23 18.94 8.81
C VAL A 182 5.91 17.99 9.79
N ILE A 183 7.23 18.12 9.93
CA ILE A 183 7.98 17.47 10.99
C ILE A 183 8.12 18.42 12.16
N GLN A 184 7.74 17.92 13.33
CA GLN A 184 7.94 18.58 14.61
C GLN A 184 9.02 17.82 15.38
N PRO A 185 10.17 18.42 15.70
CA PRO A 185 11.23 17.77 16.47
C PRO A 185 10.83 17.69 17.94
N ARG A 186 9.89 16.79 18.24
CA ARG A 186 9.30 16.56 19.55
C ARG A 186 9.25 15.08 19.87
N PHE A 187 9.30 14.74 21.14
CA PHE A 187 9.22 13.36 21.62
C PHE A 187 8.41 13.27 22.91
N LYS A 188 7.80 12.12 23.17
CA LYS A 188 7.13 11.83 24.44
C LYS A 188 8.09 11.11 25.38
N ASP A 189 8.12 11.50 26.65
CA ASP A 189 8.84 10.76 27.68
C ASP A 189 8.06 9.51 28.16
N SER A 190 8.63 8.76 29.10
CA SER A 190 8.00 7.55 29.67
C SER A 190 6.68 7.81 30.42
N ARG A 191 6.38 9.07 30.75
CA ARG A 191 5.11 9.49 31.35
C ARG A 191 4.14 10.06 30.31
N GLY A 192 4.48 9.98 29.02
CA GLY A 192 3.69 10.49 27.91
C GLY A 192 3.75 12.01 27.74
N LYS A 193 4.56 12.73 28.52
CA LYS A 193 4.69 14.18 28.39
C LYS A 193 5.51 14.51 27.13
N LEU A 194 4.98 15.44 26.33
CA LEU A 194 5.62 15.90 25.10
C LEU A 194 6.71 16.94 25.41
N HIS A 195 7.88 16.77 24.80
CA HIS A 195 9.03 17.66 24.92
C HIS A 195 9.55 18.06 23.54
N ASP A 196 10.08 19.27 23.43
CA ASP A 196 10.88 19.67 22.26
C ASP A 196 12.25 18.99 22.32
N LEU A 197 12.81 18.67 21.14
CA LEU A 197 14.16 18.14 21.03
C LEU A 197 15.15 19.15 21.66
N PRO A 198 15.99 18.76 22.64
CA PRO A 198 16.98 19.64 23.25
C PRO A 198 18.19 19.84 22.34
N TRP A 199 17.95 20.32 21.11
CA TRP A 199 18.91 20.40 20.01
C TRP A 199 20.21 21.13 20.40
N LYS A 200 20.13 22.19 21.22
CA LYS A 200 21.30 22.94 21.69
C LYS A 200 22.20 22.10 22.60
N GLN A 201 21.60 21.30 23.50
CA GLN A 201 22.36 20.42 24.40
C GLN A 201 22.97 19.24 23.64
N LEU A 202 22.31 18.81 22.57
CA LEU A 202 22.80 17.79 21.64
C LEU A 202 23.87 18.31 20.66
N GLY A 203 24.24 19.61 20.72
CA GLY A 203 25.21 20.22 19.81
C GLY A 203 24.72 20.32 18.37
N LEU A 204 23.41 20.27 18.13
CA LEU A 204 22.82 20.33 16.80
C LEU A 204 22.68 21.79 16.31
N PRO A 205 22.67 22.04 15.00
CA PRO A 205 22.36 23.36 14.46
C PRO A 205 20.94 23.85 14.81
N PRO A 206 20.70 25.18 14.91
CA PRO A 206 19.39 25.76 15.29
C PRO A 206 18.19 25.31 14.46
N ARG A 207 18.40 24.89 13.21
CA ARG A 207 17.32 24.37 12.34
C ARG A 207 16.61 23.15 12.92
N TYR A 208 17.29 22.34 13.73
CA TYR A 208 16.70 21.16 14.36
C TYR A 208 15.81 21.50 15.57
N GLY A 209 15.78 22.76 16.00
CA GLY A 209 14.84 23.26 17.01
C GLY A 209 13.52 23.77 16.46
N ARG A 210 13.36 23.83 15.14
CA ARG A 210 12.17 24.39 14.49
C ARG A 210 11.37 23.28 13.82
N SER A 211 10.05 23.42 13.82
CA SER A 211 9.22 22.59 12.95
C SER A 211 9.52 22.98 11.51
N PHE A 212 9.71 21.99 10.65
CA PHE A 212 9.96 22.23 9.24
C PHE A 212 9.00 21.38 8.41
N SER A 213 8.57 21.94 7.29
CA SER A 213 7.89 21.18 6.25
C SER A 213 8.89 20.94 5.15
N PHE A 214 8.97 19.71 4.68
CA PHE A 214 9.83 19.38 3.54
C PHE A 214 9.21 19.91 2.24
N HIS A 215 8.03 19.40 1.90
CA HIS A 215 7.36 19.65 0.62
C HIS A 215 5.83 19.49 0.76
N THR A 216 5.09 20.20 -0.09
CA THR A 216 3.72 19.82 -0.43
C THR A 216 3.73 18.71 -1.46
N TYR A 217 2.82 17.75 -1.36
CA TYR A 217 2.66 16.66 -2.33
C TYR A 217 1.19 16.55 -2.76
N PRO A 218 0.91 16.13 -4.00
CA PRO A 218 -0.45 15.92 -4.45
C PRO A 218 -1.04 14.67 -3.80
N VAL A 219 -2.32 14.75 -3.47
CA VAL A 219 -3.17 13.62 -3.12
C VAL A 219 -4.31 13.59 -4.13
N TYR A 220 -4.49 12.45 -4.76
CA TYR A 220 -5.48 12.24 -5.81
C TYR A 220 -6.77 11.67 -5.23
N PHE A 221 -7.89 12.11 -5.76
CA PHE A 221 -9.23 11.70 -5.36
C PHE A 221 -10.07 11.38 -6.60
N TYR A 222 -10.46 10.12 -6.73
CA TYR A 222 -11.44 9.67 -7.71
C TYR A 222 -12.78 9.44 -7.02
N ARG A 223 -13.87 9.92 -7.63
CA ARG A 223 -15.24 9.71 -7.14
C ARG A 223 -15.96 8.74 -8.06
N TYR A 224 -16.34 7.58 -7.55
CA TYR A 224 -17.05 6.56 -8.30
C TYR A 224 -18.28 6.09 -7.52
N GLN A 225 -19.47 6.21 -8.11
CA GLN A 225 -20.75 5.79 -7.51
C GLN A 225 -20.98 6.29 -6.06
N GLY A 226 -20.52 7.50 -5.74
CA GLY A 226 -20.67 8.11 -4.40
C GLY A 226 -19.54 7.76 -3.41
N GLU A 227 -18.67 6.84 -3.77
CA GLU A 227 -17.50 6.47 -2.98
C GLU A 227 -16.23 7.22 -3.42
N THR A 228 -15.25 7.35 -2.53
CA THR A 228 -14.00 8.08 -2.77
C THR A 228 -12.78 7.16 -2.71
N ILE A 229 -12.08 7.04 -3.84
CA ILE A 229 -10.82 6.30 -3.97
C ILE A 229 -9.69 7.32 -3.94
N TRP A 230 -8.80 7.26 -2.96
CA TRP A 230 -7.83 8.32 -2.71
C TRP A 230 -6.54 7.81 -2.04
N GLY A 231 -5.58 8.71 -1.83
CA GLY A 231 -4.36 8.41 -1.08
C GLY A 231 -3.48 7.36 -1.77
N ILE A 232 -2.98 6.40 -1.00
CA ILE A 232 -2.06 5.34 -1.46
C ILE A 232 -2.70 4.52 -2.59
N THR A 233 -3.99 4.18 -2.47
CA THR A 233 -4.72 3.45 -3.51
C THR A 233 -4.72 4.23 -4.84
N ALA A 234 -4.94 5.53 -4.79
CA ALA A 234 -4.92 6.38 -5.97
C ALA A 234 -3.50 6.59 -6.53
N ASP A 235 -2.45 6.57 -5.68
CA ASP A 235 -1.06 6.56 -6.14
C ASP A 235 -0.76 5.28 -6.94
N ILE A 236 -1.17 4.11 -6.43
CA ILE A 236 -1.01 2.82 -7.15
C ILE A 236 -1.75 2.85 -8.50
N ILE A 237 -3.00 3.33 -8.51
CA ILE A 237 -3.80 3.49 -9.74
C ILE A 237 -3.04 4.34 -10.76
N ASN A 238 -2.49 5.48 -10.35
CA ASN A 238 -1.78 6.37 -11.25
C ASN A 238 -0.50 5.74 -11.82
N GLU A 239 0.24 4.94 -11.04
CA GLU A 239 1.40 4.18 -11.55
C GLU A 239 0.97 3.17 -12.63
N PHE A 240 -0.15 2.45 -12.44
CA PHE A 240 -0.69 1.59 -13.49
C PHE A 240 -1.10 2.38 -14.73
N LEU A 241 -1.78 3.52 -14.57
CA LEU A 241 -2.21 4.35 -15.69
C LEU A 241 -1.02 4.87 -16.50
N GLU A 242 0.06 5.29 -15.83
CA GLU A 242 1.31 5.71 -16.47
C GLU A 242 1.88 4.58 -17.35
N LEU A 243 2.02 3.36 -16.78
CA LEU A 243 2.54 2.19 -17.49
C LEU A 243 1.64 1.72 -18.63
N LEU A 244 0.32 1.93 -18.52
CA LEU A 244 -0.65 1.62 -19.57
C LEU A 244 -0.74 2.73 -20.64
N ASN A 245 0.10 3.76 -20.58
CA ASN A 245 0.11 4.92 -21.49
C ASN A 245 -1.16 5.79 -21.42
N PHE A 246 -1.76 5.89 -20.23
CA PHE A 246 -2.82 6.83 -19.89
C PHE A 246 -2.37 7.80 -18.78
N PRO A 247 -1.25 8.52 -18.96
CA PRO A 247 -0.68 9.35 -17.91
C PRO A 247 -1.69 10.42 -17.49
N GLN A 248 -1.94 10.51 -16.19
CA GLN A 248 -2.70 11.63 -15.66
C GLN A 248 -1.86 12.89 -15.79
N SER A 249 -2.50 14.02 -16.12
CA SER A 249 -1.76 15.29 -16.27
C SER A 249 -0.93 15.53 -15.02
N ALA A 250 0.40 15.47 -15.16
CA ALA A 250 1.31 15.67 -14.06
C ALA A 250 1.00 17.01 -13.40
N VAL A 251 0.62 17.00 -12.13
CA VAL A 251 0.66 18.22 -11.35
C VAL A 251 2.14 18.54 -11.21
N HIS A 252 2.63 19.49 -12.01
CA HIS A 252 3.97 20.02 -11.84
C HIS A 252 3.99 20.83 -10.54
N TYR A 253 4.37 20.21 -9.44
CA TYR A 253 4.68 20.93 -8.20
C TYR A 253 6.20 21.11 -8.12
N GLN A 254 6.64 22.33 -7.82
CA GLN A 254 8.05 22.60 -7.64
C GLN A 254 8.58 21.82 -6.44
N ILE A 255 9.49 20.88 -6.71
CA ILE A 255 10.34 20.28 -5.67
C ILE A 255 11.35 21.35 -5.26
N GLY A 256 10.94 22.20 -4.32
CA GLY A 256 11.82 23.16 -3.67
C GLY A 256 11.41 24.61 -3.89
N GLY A 257 11.07 25.27 -2.78
CA GLY A 257 11.04 26.72 -2.66
C GLY A 257 11.47 27.08 -1.25
N ASN A 258 12.59 27.78 -1.14
CA ASN A 258 13.22 28.23 0.10
C ASN A 258 12.21 28.63 1.18
N GLN A 259 12.34 28.04 2.37
CA GLN A 259 11.79 28.67 3.58
C GLN A 259 12.57 29.96 3.82
N SER A 260 11.87 31.09 3.75
CA SER A 260 12.26 32.31 4.45
C SER A 260 11.84 32.20 5.92
#